data_AF-A0A916PYG6-F1
#
_entry.id   AF-A0A916PYG6-F1
#
_cell.length_a   1.000
_cell.length_b   1.000
_cell.length_c   1.000
_cell.angle_alpha   90.00
_cell.angle_beta   90.00
_cell.angle_gamma   90.00
#
_symmetry.space_group_name_H-M   'P 1'
#
loop_
_entity.id
_entity.type
_entity.pdbx_description
1 polymer ?
#
loop_
_entity_poly.entity_id
_entity_poly.type
_entity_poly.pdbx_seq_one_letter_code
_entity_poly.pdbx_strand_id
1 'polypeptide(L)' 'MTLKEKLITELNDVSDPLIIKIIDFLHELKDQQLEDDEDIADAHAALATVKNEGTISWEVLKAEISL' A
#
# COMPACT_ATOMS: atom_id res chain seq x y z
N MET A 1 -6.48 24.41 14.90
CA MET A 1 -7.17 24.08 13.64
C MET A 1 -6.56 22.82 13.07
N THR A 2 -7.34 21.77 12.89
CA THR A 2 -6.91 20.51 12.27
C THR A 2 -6.79 20.69 10.74
N LEU A 3 -6.09 19.77 10.06
CA LEU A 3 -5.99 19.79 8.58
C LEU A 3 -7.38 19.66 7.93
N LYS A 4 -8.27 18.86 8.52
CA LYS A 4 -9.67 18.74 8.07
C LYS A 4 -10.41 20.07 8.18
N GLU A 5 -10.26 20.79 9.29
CA GLU A 5 -10.90 22.09 9.48
C GLU A 5 -10.38 23.14 8.49
N LYS A 6 -9.07 23.13 8.20
CA LYS A 6 -8.47 24.02 7.18
C LYS A 6 -9.07 23.75 5.79
N LEU A 7 -9.14 22.49 5.40
CA LEU A 7 -9.72 22.09 4.11
C LEU A 7 -11.18 22.51 3.98
N ILE A 8 -12.00 22.29 5.01
CA ILE A 8 -13.41 22.72 5.02
C ILE A 8 -13.51 24.24 4.87
N THR A 9 -12.62 24.98 5.53
CA THR A 9 -12.61 26.45 5.43
C THR A 9 -12.24 26.93 4.04
N GLU A 10 -11.23 26.31 3.41
CA GLU A 10 -10.85 26.64 2.03
C GLU A 10 -11.95 26.31 1.03
N LEU A 11 -12.68 25.21 1.22
CA LEU A 11 -13.76 24.79 0.32
C LEU A 11 -14.99 25.69 0.38
N ASN A 12 -15.20 26.46 1.45
CA ASN A 12 -16.39 27.31 1.61
C ASN A 12 -16.49 28.43 0.56
N ASP A 13 -15.35 28.94 0.06
CA ASP A 13 -15.30 30.03 -0.93
C ASP A 13 -14.94 29.54 -2.34
N VAL A 14 -14.96 28.23 -2.56
CA VAL A 14 -14.60 27.62 -3.84
C VAL A 14 -15.84 27.32 -4.67
N SER A 15 -15.80 27.63 -5.96
CA SER A 15 -16.90 27.33 -6.88
C SER A 15 -17.11 25.82 -7.07
N ASP A 16 -18.36 25.38 -7.22
CA ASP A 16 -18.72 23.97 -7.44
C ASP A 16 -17.88 23.24 -8.51
N PRO A 17 -17.54 23.82 -9.68
CA PRO A 17 -16.69 23.14 -10.67
C PRO A 17 -15.29 22.77 -10.15
N LEU A 18 -14.74 23.56 -9.23
CA LEU A 18 -13.45 23.26 -8.61
C LEU A 18 -13.61 22.27 -7.45
N ILE A 19 -14.72 22.34 -6.70
CA ILE A 19 -15.05 21.33 -5.68
C ILE A 19 -15.16 19.94 -6.32
N ILE A 20 -15.82 19.82 -7.47
CA ILE A 20 -15.93 18.55 -8.22
C ILE A 20 -14.54 17.98 -8.54
N LYS A 21 -13.63 18.79 -9.06
CA LYS A 21 -12.25 18.36 -9.36
C LYS A 21 -11.49 17.91 -8.11
N ILE A 22 -11.68 18.58 -6.98
CA ILE A 22 -11.06 18.19 -5.71
C ILE A 22 -11.61 16.84 -5.23
N ILE A 23 -12.92 16.62 -5.38
CA ILE A 23 -13.55 15.34 -5.05
C ILE A 23 -13.02 14.22 -5.94
N ASP A 24 -12.95 14.44 -7.25
CA ASP A 24 -12.42 13.45 -8.20
C ASP A 24 -10.97 13.06 -7.85
N PHE A 25 -10.13 14.07 -7.58
CA PHE A 25 -8.75 13.85 -7.16
C PHE A 25 -8.64 13.08 -5.84
N LEU A 26 -9.52 13.38 -4.87
CA LEU A 26 -9.56 12.65 -3.60
C LEU A 26 -10.01 11.19 -3.76
N HIS A 27 -10.86 10.88 -4.74
CA HIS A 27 -11.22 9.49 -5.05
C HIS A 27 -10.04 8.76 -5.66
N GLU A 28 -9.36 9.36 -6.65
CA GLU A 28 -8.16 8.78 -7.26
C GLU A 28 -7.09 8.44 -6.22
N LEU A 29 -6.81 9.35 -5.29
CA LEU A 29 -5.84 9.10 -4.22
C LEU A 29 -6.25 7.96 -3.27
N LYS A 30 -7.55 7.77 -3.04
CA LYS A 30 -8.03 6.66 -2.19
C LYS A 30 -7.91 5.34 -2.92
N ASP A 31 -8.22 5.31 -4.21
CA ASP A 31 -8.10 4.10 -5.03
C ASP A 31 -6.62 3.68 -5.11
N GLN A 32 -5.70 4.63 -5.31
CA GLN A 32 -4.25 4.38 -5.25
C GLN A 32 -3.80 3.86 -3.89
N GLN A 33 -4.32 4.41 -2.79
CA GLN A 33 -3.98 3.94 -1.45
C GLN A 33 -4.43 2.48 -1.22
N LEU A 34 -5.59 2.10 -1.75
CA LEU A 34 -6.07 0.72 -1.68
C LEU A 34 -5.18 -0.21 -2.51
N GLU A 35 -4.81 0.20 -3.73
CA GLU A 35 -3.87 -0.54 -4.58
C GLU A 35 -2.51 -0.72 -3.90
N ASP A 36 -1.95 0.33 -3.31
CA ASP A 36 -0.69 0.26 -2.56
C ASP A 36 -0.76 -0.72 -1.37
N ASP A 37 -1.87 -0.71 -0.62
CA ASP A 37 -2.08 -1.61 0.51
C ASP A 37 -2.21 -3.08 0.04
N GLU A 38 -2.88 -3.32 -1.10
CA GLU A 38 -2.98 -4.65 -1.74
C GLU A 38 -1.61 -5.13 -2.23
N ASP A 39 -0.86 -4.28 -2.92
CA ASP A 39 0.49 -4.57 -3.42
C ASP A 39 1.46 -4.93 -2.28
N ILE A 40 1.40 -4.19 -1.17
CA ILE A 40 2.20 -4.48 0.03
C ILE A 40 1.81 -5.85 0.62
N ALA A 41 0.52 -6.17 0.68
CA ALA A 41 0.04 -7.44 1.18
C ALA A 41 0.51 -8.62 0.31
N ASP A 42 0.42 -8.47 -1.01
CA ASP A 42 0.87 -9.47 -1.98
C ASP A 42 2.39 -9.66 -1.93
N ALA A 43 3.16 -8.57 -1.81
CA ALA A 43 4.61 -8.65 -1.63
C ALA A 43 4.98 -9.43 -0.35
N HIS A 44 4.29 -9.18 0.78
CA HIS A 44 4.48 -9.95 2.00
C HIS A 44 4.11 -11.43 1.84
N ALA A 45 3.02 -11.74 1.13
CA ALA A 45 2.61 -13.12 0.85
C ALA A 45 3.63 -13.87 -0.02
N ALA A 46 4.17 -13.20 -1.05
CA ALA A 46 5.24 -13.75 -1.88
C ALA A 46 6.52 -14.04 -1.07
N LEU A 47 6.95 -13.08 -0.24
CA LEU A 47 8.11 -13.27 0.66
C LEU A 47 7.89 -14.42 1.66
N ALA A 48 6.69 -14.57 2.20
CA ALA A 48 6.35 -15.67 3.10
C ALA A 48 6.38 -17.04 2.38
N THR A 49 5.97 -17.08 1.12
CA THR A 49 6.02 -18.29 0.28
C THR A 49 7.47 -18.70 -0.02
N VAL A 50 8.32 -17.75 -0.42
CA VAL A 50 9.75 -18.02 -0.67
C VAL A 50 10.47 -18.49 0.59
N LYS A 51 10.11 -17.97 1.77
CA LYS A 51 10.64 -18.44 3.06
C LYS A 51 10.30 -19.91 3.37
N ASN A 52 9.23 -20.45 2.78
CA ASN A 52 8.80 -21.83 3.01
C ASN A 52 9.25 -22.80 1.90
N GLU A 53 9.32 -22.35 0.65
CA GLU A 53 9.63 -23.23 -0.50
C GLU A 53 11.10 -23.18 -0.95
N GLY A 54 11.81 -22.07 -0.71
CA GLY A 54 13.17 -21.83 -1.23
C GLY A 54 14.31 -22.11 -0.24
N THR A 55 14.01 -22.49 1.00
CA THR A 55 15.03 -22.69 2.04
C THR A 55 14.95 -24.07 2.67
N ILE A 56 15.99 -24.87 2.46
CA ILE A 56 16.27 -26.07 3.27
C ILE A 56 17.11 -25.67 4.50
N SER A 57 17.04 -26.45 5.58
CA SER A 57 17.88 -26.19 6.75
C SER A 57 19.36 -26.40 6.40
N TRP A 58 20.26 -25.69 7.08
CA TRP A 58 21.71 -25.79 6.84
C TRP A 58 22.23 -27.22 7.06
N GLU A 59 21.61 -27.94 7.99
CA GLU A 59 21.88 -29.35 8.29
C GLU A 59 21.46 -30.26 7.13
N VAL A 60 20.31 -29.99 6.51
CA VAL A 60 19.85 -30.73 5.32
C VAL A 60 20.78 -30.47 4.14
N LEU A 61 21.17 -29.21 3.91
CA LEU A 61 22.11 -28.86 2.84
C LEU A 61 23.47 -29.55 3.02
N LYS A 62 24.02 -29.52 4.24
CA LYS A 62 25.26 -30.22 4.61
C LYS A 62 25.21 -31.72 4.31
N ALA A 63 24.10 -32.37 4.65
CA ALA A 63 23.89 -33.78 4.38
C ALA A 63 23.86 -34.08 2.86
N GLU A 64 23.24 -33.23 2.05
CA GLU A 64 23.20 -33.41 0.59
C GLU A 64 24.55 -33.19 -0.10
N ILE A 65 25.36 -32.24 0.37
CA ILE A 65 26.68 -31.93 -0.22
C ILE A 65 27.86 -32.65 0.47
N SER A 66 27.58 -33.56 1.41
CA SER A 66 28.57 -34.35 2.15
C SER A 66 29.64 -33.50 2.88
N LEU A 67 29.21 -32.39 3.49
CA LEU A 67 30.02 -31.53 4.38
C LEU A 67 29.54 -31.63 5.83
#